data_AF-A0A2N8N4S3-F1
#
_entry.id   AF-A0A2N8N4S3-F1
#
_cell.length_a   1.000
_cell.length_b   1.000
_cell.length_c   1.000
_cell.angle_alpha   90.00
_cell.angle_beta   90.00
_cell.angle_gamma   90.00
#
_symmetry.space_group_name_H-M   'P 1'
#
loop_
_entity.id
_entity.type
_entity.pdbx_description
1 polymer ?
#
loop_
_entity_poly.entity_id
_entity_poly.type
_entity_poly.pdbx_seq_one_letter_code
_entity_poly.pdbx_strand_id
1 'polypeptide(L)' 'RDAAELRLKADDVFGTWSPGLNTDYASQRLRMDVLSDTRAVTLSFVYRLRNYKPGKERKLDTSRFGTE' A
#
# COMPACT_ATOMS: atom_id res chain seq x y z
N ARG A 1 11.90 -8.64 -20.56
CA ARG A 1 11.57 -8.53 -19.11
C ARG A 1 11.24 -7.08 -18.80
N ASP A 2 10.00 -6.81 -18.39
CA ASP A 2 9.33 -5.51 -18.50
C ASP A 2 9.96 -4.40 -17.66
N ALA A 3 9.96 -3.17 -18.19
CA ALA A 3 10.54 -1.97 -17.56
C ALA A 3 9.57 -1.26 -16.61
N ALA A 4 8.26 -1.43 -16.85
CA ALA A 4 7.17 -0.92 -16.04
C ALA A 4 6.13 -2.02 -15.83
N GLU A 5 5.42 -1.98 -14.71
CA GLU A 5 4.38 -2.93 -14.35
C GLU A 5 3.24 -2.19 -13.64
N LEU A 6 2.00 -2.44 -14.08
CA LEU A 6 0.79 -1.95 -13.44
C LEU A 6 0.07 -3.14 -12.82
N ARG A 7 -0.20 -3.08 -11.51
CA ARG A 7 -0.89 -4.12 -10.76
C ARG A 7 -2.19 -3.59 -10.20
N LEU A 8 -3.24 -4.36 -10.38
CA LEU A 8 -4.52 -4.15 -9.71
C LEU A 8 -4.79 -5.34 -8.80
N LYS A 9 -5.06 -5.07 -7.53
CA LYS A 9 -5.46 -6.06 -6.53
C LYS A 9 -6.80 -5.64 -5.94
N ALA A 10 -7.72 -6.58 -5.80
CA ALA A 10 -8.98 -6.38 -5.11
C ALA A 10 -9.10 -7.42 -4.00
N ASP A 11 -9.35 -6.93 -2.78
CA ASP A 11 -9.54 -7.73 -1.57
C ASP A 11 -11.04 -7.78 -1.22
N ASP A 12 -11.50 -8.93 -0.74
CA ASP A 12 -12.88 -9.18 -0.29
C ASP A 12 -13.99 -8.69 -1.25
N VAL A 13 -13.81 -8.98 -2.55
CA VAL A 13 -14.70 -8.57 -3.64
C VAL A 13 -16.17 -8.96 -3.38
N PHE A 14 -16.39 -10.10 -2.72
CA PHE A 14 -17.73 -10.63 -2.45
C PHE A 14 -18.25 -10.34 -1.03
N GLY A 15 -17.52 -9.63 -0.18
CA GLY A 15 -17.98 -9.24 1.17
C GLY A 15 -18.16 -10.44 2.11
N THR A 16 -17.18 -11.34 2.14
CA THR A 16 -17.24 -12.65 2.80
C THR A 16 -16.76 -12.65 4.25
N TRP A 17 -16.17 -11.55 4.75
CA TRP A 17 -15.38 -11.59 5.98
C TRP A 17 -16.15 -11.46 7.31
N SER A 18 -17.43 -11.10 7.32
CA SER A 18 -18.14 -10.88 8.60
C SER A 18 -19.18 -11.96 8.91
N PRO A 19 -18.86 -12.97 9.74
CA PRO A 19 -19.86 -13.77 10.41
C PRO A 19 -20.44 -13.00 11.60
N GLY A 20 -21.76 -12.80 11.61
CA GLY A 20 -22.46 -12.22 12.76
C GLY A 20 -22.31 -13.13 13.99
N LEU A 21 -21.57 -12.67 15.00
CA LEU A 21 -21.36 -13.42 16.24
C LEU A 21 -22.49 -13.10 17.23
N ASN A 22 -23.34 -14.11 17.44
CA ASN A 22 -24.38 -14.10 18.47
C ASN A 22 -24.12 -15.27 19.44
N THR A 23 -23.80 -14.96 20.69
CA THR A 23 -23.63 -15.97 21.73
C THR A 23 -24.64 -15.72 22.84
N ASP A 24 -25.61 -16.61 22.96
CA ASP A 24 -26.58 -16.62 24.04
C ASP A 24 -26.28 -17.88 24.91
N TYR A 25 -25.63 -17.70 26.06
CA TYR A 25 -25.23 -18.80 26.95
C TYR A 25 -25.48 -18.47 28.43
N ALA A 26 -26.26 -19.32 29.10
CA ALA A 26 -26.73 -19.11 30.47
C ALA A 26 -27.36 -17.71 30.65
N SER A 27 -26.71 -16.81 31.39
CA SER A 27 -27.13 -15.42 31.60
C SER A 27 -26.45 -14.41 30.64
N GLN A 28 -25.52 -14.87 29.80
CA GLN A 28 -24.79 -14.01 28.87
C GLN A 28 -25.53 -13.86 27.55
N ARG A 29 -25.64 -12.60 27.12
CA ARG A 29 -26.20 -12.21 25.82
C ARG A 29 -25.19 -11.34 25.09
N LEU A 30 -24.30 -11.97 24.34
CA LEU A 30 -23.27 -11.27 23.58
C LEU A 30 -23.72 -11.10 22.13
N ARG A 31 -23.77 -9.83 21.70
CA ARG A 31 -24.01 -9.43 20.32
C ARG A 31 -22.78 -8.66 19.86
N MET A 32 -22.12 -9.15 18.82
CA MET A 32 -21.02 -8.45 18.18
C MET A 32 -21.42 -8.03 16.77
N ASP A 33 -21.41 -6.73 16.54
CA ASP A 33 -21.54 -6.13 15.21
C ASP A 33 -20.15 -5.68 14.75
N VAL A 34 -19.55 -6.47 13.86
CA VAL A 34 -18.19 -6.21 13.35
C VAL A 34 -18.30 -5.44 12.03
N LEU A 35 -17.85 -4.19 12.06
CA LEU A 35 -17.65 -3.41 10.85
C LEU A 35 -16.44 -3.95 10.09
N SER A 36 -16.72 -4.50 8.91
CA SER A 36 -15.76 -5.15 8.02
C SER A 36 -15.01 -4.10 7.17
N ASP A 37 -13.72 -3.88 7.42
CA ASP A 37 -12.84 -3.02 6.59
C ASP A 37 -11.93 -3.85 5.64
N THR A 38 -12.44 -4.99 5.18
CA THR A 38 -11.66 -5.92 4.34
C THR A 38 -11.77 -5.66 2.84
N ARG A 39 -12.77 -4.90 2.41
CA ARG A 39 -12.97 -4.61 0.99
C ARG A 39 -12.06 -3.48 0.56
N ALA A 40 -11.05 -3.80 -0.24
CA ALA A 40 -10.08 -2.84 -0.72
C ALA A 40 -9.76 -3.03 -2.20
N VAL A 41 -9.48 -1.92 -2.89
CA VAL A 41 -8.91 -1.92 -4.23
C VAL A 41 -7.56 -1.22 -4.17
N THR A 42 -6.50 -1.94 -4.52
CA THR A 42 -5.13 -1.43 -4.53
C THR A 42 -4.62 -1.37 -5.96
N LEU A 43 -4.24 -0.17 -6.40
CA LEU A 43 -3.54 0.06 -7.66
C LEU A 43 -2.07 0.34 -7.37
N SER A 44 -1.16 -0.36 -8.05
CA SER A 44 0.28 -0.16 -7.90
C SER A 44 0.95 0.01 -9.24
N PHE A 45 1.75 1.06 -9.36
CA PHE A 45 2.63 1.28 -10.50
C PHE A 45 4.07 1.07 -10.08
N VAL A 46 4.77 0.16 -10.76
CA VAL A 46 6.15 -0.20 -10.47
C VAL A 46 7.00 0.10 -11.70
N TYR A 47 7.96 1.01 -11.57
CA TYR A 47 8.92 1.34 -12.62
C TYR A 47 10.34 0.97 -12.19
N ARG A 48 11.05 0.22 -13.03
CA ARG A 48 12.36 -0.36 -12.68
C ARG A 48 13.49 0.30 -13.48
N LEU A 49 14.21 1.19 -12.83
CA LEU A 49 15.39 1.88 -13.34
C LEU A 49 16.64 0.98 -13.30
N ARG A 50 16.67 -0.09 -14.10
CA ARG A 50 17.68 -1.16 -13.99
C ARG A 50 19.14 -0.74 -14.24
N ASN A 51 19.37 0.36 -14.94
CA ASN A 51 20.71 0.87 -15.27
C ASN A 51 20.76 2.41 -15.21
N TYR A 52 19.98 3.03 -14.34
CA TYR A 52 20.00 4.49 -14.22
C TYR A 52 21.38 4.93 -13.72
N LYS A 53 22.14 5.56 -14.62
CA LYS A 53 23.31 6.34 -14.26
C LYS A 53 22.82 7.77 -14.07
N PRO A 54 23.01 8.38 -12.90
CA PRO A 54 22.71 9.81 -12.76
C PRO A 54 23.44 10.55 -13.88
N GLY A 55 22.74 11.51 -14.52
CA GLY A 55 23.38 12.39 -15.50
C GLY A 55 24.61 13.04 -14.87
N LYS A 56 25.61 13.43 -15.69
CA LYS A 56 26.82 14.12 -15.22
C LYS A 56 26.42 15.12 -14.14
N GLU A 57 26.89 14.89 -12.91
CA GLU A 57 26.62 15.81 -11.81
C GLU A 57 26.96 17.21 -12.30
N ARG A 58 25.98 18.11 -12.28
CA ARG A 58 26.23 19.51 -12.56
C ARG A 58 27.14 19.97 -11.44
N LYS A 59 28.46 20.03 -11.71
CA LYS A 59 29.44 20.57 -10.77
C LYS A 59 28.90 21.93 -10.33
N LEU A 60 28.41 21.99 -9.08
CA LEU A 60 27.97 23.23 -8.50
C LEU A 60 29.24 24.07 -8.35
N ASP A 61 29.26 25.25 -8.95
CA ASP A 61 30.39 26.16 -8.84
C ASP A 61 30.45 26.66 -7.39
N THR A 62 31.35 26.06 -6.59
CA THR A 62 31.54 26.41 -5.18
C THR A 62 32.50 27.58 -4.96
N SER A 63 33.01 28.20 -6.04
CA SER A 63 33.90 29.37 -5.93
C SER A 63 33.29 30.53 -5.15
N ARG A 64 31.96 30.64 -5.13
CA ARG A 64 31.21 31.67 -4.41
C ARG A 64 30.78 31.28 -2.99
N PHE A 65 30.99 30.02 -2.59
CA PHE A 65 30.55 29.50 -1.29
C PHE A 65 31.61 29.62 -0.19
N GLY A 66 32.75 30.30 -0.43
CA GLY A 66 33.72 30.65 0.62
C GLY A 66 34.08 29.45 1.48
N THR A 67 34.62 28.39 0.88
CA THR A 67 35.11 27.25 1.65
C THR A 67 36.41 27.65 2.36
N GLU A 68 36.39 27.53 3.69
CA GLU A 68 37.53 27.62 4.62
C GLU A 68 38.59 26.55 4.37
#